data_AF-A0A9P5K290-F1
#
_entry.id   AF-A0A9P5K290-F1
#
_cell.length_a   1.000
_cell.length_b   1.000
_cell.length_c   1.000
_cell.angle_alpha   90.00
_cell.angle_beta   90.00
_cell.angle_gamma   90.00
#
_symmetry.space_group_name_H-M   'P 1'
#
loop_
_entity.id
_entity.type
_entity.pdbx_description
1 polymer ?
#
loop_
_entity_poly.entity_id
_entity_poly.type
_entity_poly.pdbx_seq_one_letter_code
_entity_poly.pdbx_strand_id
1 'polypeptide(L)'
;MSSLQGYIDRRVLLVLQDGRAIVVAYLFPPDFPPSLPWFIPSFLHSANGLFLGIQGVLAGYDQKSNVVLSDSKERIYSIDEGVEEVPLGLYLVKGDMIILIGEIDEERDRAIDLSTIRADPVAPIRY
;
A
#
# COMPACT_ATOMS: atom_id res chain seq x y z
N MET A 1 19.58 -9.60 4.57
CA MET A 1 18.24 -9.84 5.15
C MET A 1 18.00 -8.92 6.36
N SER A 2 18.14 -7.60 6.15
CA SER A 2 18.10 -6.57 7.21
C SER A 2 17.22 -5.37 6.82
N SER A 3 16.46 -5.46 5.73
CA SER A 3 15.75 -4.32 5.13
C SER A 3 14.49 -3.92 5.90
N LEU A 4 13.78 -4.87 6.52
CA LEU A 4 12.52 -4.57 7.23
C LEU A 4 12.71 -4.10 8.68
N GLN A 5 13.87 -4.34 9.29
CA GLN A 5 14.16 -3.91 10.66
C GLN A 5 13.99 -2.39 10.85
N GLY A 6 14.32 -1.59 9.83
CA GLY A 6 14.16 -0.13 9.87
C GLY A 6 12.71 0.35 9.84
N TYR A 7 11.76 -0.53 9.52
CA TYR A 7 10.33 -0.22 9.44
C TYR A 7 9.55 -0.69 10.68
N ILE A 8 10.19 -1.39 11.62
CA ILE A 8 9.55 -1.77 12.89
C ILE A 8 9.07 -0.52 13.62
N ASP A 9 7.88 -0.60 14.20
CA ASP A 9 7.16 0.48 14.86
C ASP A 9 6.79 1.68 13.94
N ARG A 10 6.98 1.54 12.62
CA ARG A 10 6.54 2.53 11.63
C ARG A 10 5.22 2.11 11.00
N ARG A 11 4.43 3.11 10.59
CA ARG A 11 3.23 2.87 9.80
C ARG A 11 3.62 2.52 8.36
N VAL A 12 3.15 1.37 7.90
CA VAL A 12 3.43 0.83 6.58
C VAL A 12 2.14 0.53 5.83
N LEU A 13 2.22 0.62 4.50
CA LEU A 13 1.24 0.12 3.55
C LEU A 13 1.74 -1.20 2.98
N LEU A 14 0.86 -2.19 2.93
CA LEU A 14 1.08 -3.47 2.29
C LEU A 14 0.21 -3.61 1.04
N VAL A 15 0.82 -4.13 0.00
CA VAL A 15 0.22 -4.41 -1.30
C VAL A 15 0.24 -5.92 -1.50
N LEU A 16 -0.94 -6.57 -1.56
CA LEU A 16 -1.09 -8.04 -1.64
C LEU A 16 -1.48 -8.59 -3.04
N GLN A 17 -1.10 -9.83 -3.35
CA GLN A 17 -1.34 -10.48 -4.65
C GLN A 17 -2.80 -10.73 -5.02
N ASP A 18 -3.69 -10.89 -4.05
CA ASP A 18 -5.09 -11.29 -4.23
C ASP A 18 -6.03 -10.17 -4.71
N GLY A 19 -5.49 -9.02 -5.11
CA GLY A 19 -6.26 -7.85 -5.55
C GLY A 19 -6.47 -6.80 -4.47
N ARG A 20 -5.94 -7.02 -3.25
CA ARG A 20 -5.89 -6.01 -2.17
C ARG A 20 -4.69 -5.06 -2.33
N ALA A 21 -4.43 -4.57 -3.54
CA ALA A 21 -3.16 -3.92 -3.91
C ALA A 21 -3.27 -2.92 -5.06
N ILE A 22 -2.89 -1.64 -4.94
CA ILE A 22 -2.52 -0.81 -6.14
C ILE A 22 -1.27 0.07 -5.97
N VAL A 23 -0.66 0.30 -7.15
CA VAL A 23 0.24 1.39 -7.61
C VAL A 23 1.00 2.15 -6.52
N VAL A 24 2.30 1.91 -6.52
CA VAL A 24 3.28 2.80 -5.90
C VAL A 24 3.53 4.00 -6.81
N ALA A 25 3.01 5.15 -6.43
CA ALA A 25 3.41 6.44 -7.01
C ALA A 25 3.83 7.42 -5.90
N TYR A 26 4.73 7.00 -5.01
CA TYR A 26 5.53 7.89 -4.14
C TYR A 26 6.91 7.34 -3.77
N LEU A 27 7.30 6.13 -4.19
CA LEU A 27 8.69 5.64 -4.04
C LEU A 27 9.62 6.09 -5.17
N PHE A 28 9.14 6.89 -6.11
CA PHE A 28 10.01 7.55 -7.07
C PHE A 28 10.31 8.96 -6.55
N PRO A 29 11.59 9.30 -6.31
CA PRO A 29 11.99 10.67 -6.08
C PRO A 29 11.42 11.56 -7.20
N PRO A 30 11.15 12.85 -6.95
CA PRO A 30 10.77 13.79 -8.00
C PRO A 30 11.78 13.81 -9.18
N ASP A 31 13.01 13.33 -8.95
CA ASP A 31 14.09 13.25 -9.93
C ASP A 31 14.17 11.91 -10.70
N PHE A 32 13.18 11.03 -10.58
CA PHE A 32 13.25 9.70 -11.22
C PHE A 32 13.15 9.81 -12.76
N PRO A 33 14.09 9.21 -13.52
CA PRO A 33 14.17 9.38 -14.96
C PRO A 33 13.03 8.64 -15.69
N PRO A 34 12.26 9.32 -16.56
CA PRO A 34 11.10 8.76 -17.25
C PRO A 34 11.43 7.75 -18.36
N SER A 35 12.68 7.31 -18.49
CA SER A 35 13.16 6.48 -19.62
C SER A 35 13.37 5.00 -19.31
N LEU A 36 13.07 4.53 -18.08
CA LEU A 36 13.25 3.11 -17.74
C LEU A 36 12.08 2.23 -18.27
N PRO A 37 12.38 1.13 -18.99
CA PRO A 37 11.38 0.32 -19.71
C PRO A 37 10.41 -0.49 -18.85
N TRP A 38 10.50 -0.42 -17.52
CA TRP A 38 9.51 -0.99 -16.58
C TRP A 38 8.35 -0.01 -16.29
N PHE A 39 8.35 1.16 -16.93
CA PHE A 39 7.32 2.18 -16.85
C PHE A 39 6.11 1.80 -17.72
N ILE A 40 5.10 1.15 -17.13
CA ILE A 40 3.84 0.85 -17.82
C ILE A 40 3.04 2.16 -17.94
N PRO A 41 2.82 2.73 -19.14
CA PRO A 41 2.23 4.06 -19.31
C PRO A 41 0.77 4.18 -18.86
N SER A 42 0.05 3.06 -18.77
CA SER A 42 -1.36 3.04 -18.34
C SER A 42 -1.55 3.38 -16.86
N PHE A 43 -0.48 3.43 -16.06
CA PHE A 43 -0.50 3.70 -14.62
C PHE A 43 -0.52 5.20 -14.25
N LEU A 44 -0.30 6.11 -15.20
CA LEU A 44 -0.13 7.54 -14.91
C LEU A 44 -1.41 8.38 -14.91
N HIS A 45 -2.57 7.83 -15.30
CA HIS A 45 -3.80 8.62 -15.41
C HIS A 45 -4.53 8.83 -14.07
N SER A 46 -4.04 8.26 -12.96
CA SER A 46 -4.55 8.51 -11.59
C SER A 46 -3.51 9.27 -10.77
N ALA A 47 -3.06 10.42 -11.28
CA ALA A 47 -2.01 11.26 -10.70
C ALA A 47 -2.47 12.10 -9.50
N ASN A 48 -3.06 11.48 -8.48
CA ASN A 48 -3.16 11.98 -7.12
C ASN A 48 -3.04 10.75 -6.21
N GLY A 49 -1.92 10.59 -5.50
CA GLY A 49 -1.55 9.36 -4.81
C GLY A 49 -2.65 8.77 -3.92
N LEU A 50 -2.99 7.50 -4.17
CA LEU A 50 -3.99 6.75 -3.42
C LEU A 50 -3.40 5.42 -2.97
N PHE A 51 -3.31 5.26 -1.65
CA PHE A 51 -2.78 4.08 -0.99
C PHE A 51 -3.82 2.95 -0.95
N LEU A 52 -3.92 2.19 -2.03
CA LEU A 52 -4.75 0.99 -2.10
C LEU A 52 -4.03 -0.18 -1.41
N GLY A 53 -4.48 -0.54 -0.21
CA GLY A 53 -3.95 -1.69 0.51
C GLY A 53 -4.26 -1.69 2.01
N ILE A 54 -3.59 -2.61 2.70
CA ILE A 54 -3.68 -2.75 4.16
C ILE A 54 -2.64 -1.84 4.80
N GLN A 55 -3.08 -1.01 5.74
CA GLN A 55 -2.21 -0.14 6.51
C GLN A 55 -2.12 -0.65 7.93
N GLY A 56 -0.95 -0.51 8.56
CA GLY A 56 -0.78 -0.82 9.98
C GLY A 56 0.62 -0.48 10.44
N VAL A 57 0.86 -0.60 11.75
CA VAL A 57 2.19 -0.45 12.34
C VAL A 57 2.91 -1.79 12.26
N LEU A 58 4.10 -1.83 11.66
CA LEU A 58 4.87 -3.07 11.54
C LEU A 58 5.40 -3.49 12.92
N ALA A 59 4.77 -4.50 13.50
CA ALA A 59 5.12 -5.02 14.83
C ALA A 59 6.19 -6.11 14.77
N GLY A 60 6.32 -6.82 13.64
CA GLY A 60 7.30 -7.88 13.50
C GLY A 60 7.31 -8.51 12.12
N TYR A 61 8.40 -9.20 11.80
CA TYR A 61 8.53 -10.00 10.59
C TYR A 61 9.37 -11.25 10.84
N ASP A 62 9.29 -12.23 9.93
CA ASP A 62 10.12 -13.44 9.97
C ASP A 62 11.01 -13.60 8.72
N GLN A 63 11.80 -14.68 8.68
CA GLN A 63 12.71 -14.97 7.56
C GLN A 63 11.99 -15.29 6.24
N LYS A 64 10.68 -15.57 6.28
CA LYS A 64 9.84 -15.79 5.10
C LYS A 64 9.09 -14.52 4.67
N SER A 65 9.45 -13.36 5.25
CA SER A 65 8.77 -12.09 5.03
C SER A 65 7.30 -12.10 5.45
N ASN A 66 6.88 -13.03 6.30
CA ASN A 66 5.58 -12.89 6.98
C ASN A 66 5.68 -11.67 7.89
N VAL A 67 4.61 -10.86 7.95
CA VAL A 67 4.59 -9.63 8.74
C VAL A 67 3.39 -9.59 9.67
N VAL A 68 3.62 -9.06 10.86
CA VAL A 68 2.59 -8.77 11.85
C VAL A 68 2.38 -7.26 11.85
N LEU A 69 1.14 -6.85 11.63
CA LEU A 69 0.72 -5.46 11.70
C LEU A 69 -0.18 -5.26 12.92
N SER A 70 0.07 -4.20 13.70
CA SER A 70 -0.83 -3.72 14.73
C SER A 70 -1.57 -2.47 14.26
N ASP A 71 -2.71 -2.17 14.88
CA ASP A 71 -3.58 -1.03 14.51
C ASP A 71 -3.86 -0.96 12.99
N SER A 72 -4.18 -2.13 12.45
CA SER A 72 -4.30 -2.33 11.02
C SER A 72 -5.69 -1.96 10.53
N LYS A 73 -5.76 -1.42 9.32
CA LYS A 73 -7.00 -1.11 8.61
C LYS A 73 -6.87 -1.44 7.12
N GLU A 74 -7.96 -1.87 6.52
CA GLU A 74 -8.10 -2.08 5.09
C GLU A 74 -8.85 -0.90 4.48
N ARG A 75 -8.30 -0.33 3.40
CA ARG A 75 -8.98 0.72 2.64
C ARG A 75 -9.71 0.12 1.45
N ILE A 76 -11.04 0.24 1.41
CA ILE A 76 -11.90 -0.22 0.33
C ILE A 76 -12.26 0.98 -0.54
N TYR A 77 -11.99 0.85 -1.83
CA TYR A 77 -12.21 1.92 -2.81
C TYR A 77 -13.39 1.56 -3.71
N SER A 78 -14.18 2.57 -4.06
CA SER A 78 -15.33 2.45 -4.93
C SER A 78 -15.33 3.59 -5.96
N ILE A 79 -15.98 3.35 -7.10
CA ILE A 79 -16.26 4.38 -8.11
C ILE A 79 -17.44 5.26 -7.71
N ASP A 80 -18.33 4.75 -6.86
CA ASP A 80 -19.57 5.42 -6.46
C ASP A 80 -19.41 6.12 -5.11
N GLU A 81 -18.70 5.48 -4.16
CA GLU A 81 -18.60 5.90 -2.77
C GLU A 81 -17.16 6.26 -2.36
N GLY A 82 -17.04 7.05 -1.29
CA GLY A 82 -15.74 7.40 -0.71
C GLY A 82 -15.00 6.19 -0.15
N VAL A 83 -13.71 6.35 0.13
CA VAL A 83 -12.90 5.26 0.66
C VAL A 83 -13.41 4.89 2.04
N GLU A 84 -13.73 3.61 2.21
CA GLU A 84 -14.10 3.03 3.49
C GLU A 84 -12.85 2.47 4.18
N GLU A 85 -12.70 2.75 5.49
CA GLU A 85 -11.63 2.16 6.30
C GLU A 85 -12.21 1.08 7.22
N VAL A 86 -11.87 -0.18 6.95
CA VAL A 86 -12.29 -1.33 7.76
C VAL A 86 -11.20 -1.67 8.77
N PRO A 87 -11.45 -1.55 10.09
CA PRO A 87 -10.45 -1.87 11.10
C PRO A 87 -10.23 -3.40 11.16
N LEU A 88 -8.96 -3.80 11.09
CA LEU A 88 -8.51 -5.19 11.23
C LEU A 88 -7.82 -5.45 12.57
N GLY A 89 -7.25 -4.41 13.20
CA GLY A 89 -6.53 -4.53 14.47
C GLY A 89 -5.18 -5.24 14.32
N LEU A 90 -4.98 -6.35 15.02
CA LEU A 90 -3.78 -7.17 14.86
C LEU A 90 -3.96 -8.10 13.65
N TYR A 91 -3.11 -7.95 12.64
CA TYR A 91 -3.25 -8.65 11.37
C TYR A 91 -1.94 -9.33 10.95
N LEU A 92 -2.02 -10.63 10.62
CA LEU A 92 -0.89 -11.43 10.15
C LEU A 92 -0.98 -11.60 8.64
N VAL A 93 0.05 -11.18 7.92
CA VAL A 93 0.14 -11.30 6.48
C VAL A 93 1.23 -12.29 6.10
N LYS A 94 0.88 -13.22 5.21
CA LYS A 94 1.82 -14.23 4.69
C LYS A 94 2.72 -13.59 3.64
N GLY A 95 4.03 -13.81 3.74
CA GLY A 95 5.04 -13.10 2.95
C GLY A 95 5.00 -13.39 1.45
N ASP A 96 4.50 -14.55 1.03
CA ASP A 96 4.31 -14.88 -0.38
C ASP A 96 3.19 -14.06 -1.04
N MET A 97 2.22 -13.59 -0.24
CA MET A 97 1.16 -12.71 -0.71
C MET A 97 1.64 -11.26 -0.85
N ILE A 98 2.78 -10.88 -0.26
CA ILE A 98 3.24 -9.49 -0.23
C ILE A 98 4.01 -9.15 -1.49
N ILE A 99 3.50 -8.17 -2.24
CA ILE A 99 4.17 -7.61 -3.42
C ILE A 99 5.12 -6.50 -2.99
N LEU A 100 4.64 -5.61 -2.11
CA LEU A 100 5.36 -4.42 -1.69
C LEU A 100 4.98 -4.00 -0.27
N ILE A 101 5.97 -3.46 0.44
CA ILE A 101 5.83 -2.78 1.71
C ILE A 101 6.42 -1.37 1.54
N GLY A 102 5.66 -0.34 1.89
CA GLY A 102 6.11 1.05 1.85
C GLY A 102 5.78 1.76 3.15
N GLU A 103 6.70 2.57 3.66
CA GLU A 103 6.43 3.47 4.79
C GLU A 103 5.45 4.57 4.38
N ILE A 104 4.53 4.91 5.27
CA ILE A 104 3.56 5.98 5.07
C ILE A 104 4.01 7.21 5.84
N ASP A 105 3.99 8.36 5.17
CA ASP A 105 4.04 9.66 5.83
C ASP A 105 2.67 9.96 6.45
N GLU A 106 2.58 9.82 7.78
CA GLU A 106 1.32 9.98 8.51
C GLU A 106 0.72 11.39 8.42
N GLU A 107 1.55 12.43 8.33
CA GLU A 107 1.05 13.81 8.25
C GLU A 107 0.34 14.03 6.91
N ARG A 108 0.95 13.53 5.83
CA ARG A 108 0.36 13.59 4.50
C ARG A 108 -0.89 12.73 4.40
N ASP A 109 -0.85 11.51 4.94
CA ASP A 109 -1.99 10.59 4.89
C ASP A 109 -3.23 11.16 5.60
N ARG A 110 -3.04 11.83 6.76
CA ARG A 110 -4.13 12.49 7.49
C ARG A 110 -4.69 13.73 6.79
N ALA A 111 -3.90 14.38 5.94
CA ALA A 111 -4.34 15.56 5.19
C ALA A 111 -5.22 15.21 3.98
N ILE A 112 -5.30 13.93 3.60
CA ILE A 112 -6.08 13.46 2.47
C ILE A 112 -7.54 13.25 2.88
N ASP A 113 -8.47 13.88 2.15
CA ASP A 113 -9.90 13.64 2.32
C ASP A 113 -10.35 12.37 1.56
N LEU A 114 -10.29 11.25 2.26
CA LEU A 114 -10.70 9.91 1.79
C LEU A 114 -12.14 9.85 1.28
N SER A 115 -13.04 10.72 1.75
CA SER A 115 -14.45 10.72 1.33
C SER A 115 -14.66 11.21 -0.10
N THR A 116 -13.70 11.95 -0.65
CA THR A 116 -13.75 12.54 -2.00
C THR A 116 -13.12 11.66 -3.07
N ILE A 117 -12.43 10.61 -2.64
CA ILE A 117 -11.65 9.75 -3.51
C ILE A 117 -12.55 8.70 -4.14
N ARG A 118 -12.41 8.52 -5.46
CA ARG A 118 -13.09 7.49 -6.24
C ARG A 118 -12.04 6.76 -7.08
N ALA A 119 -12.02 5.44 -6.99
CA ALA A 119 -11.09 4.61 -7.75
C ALA A 119 -11.66 3.21 -7.95
N ASP A 120 -11.32 2.61 -9.09
CA ASP A 120 -11.64 1.21 -9.35
C ASP A 120 -10.92 0.27 -8.37
N PRO A 121 -11.60 -0.79 -7.91
CA PRO A 121 -10.95 -1.89 -7.20
C PRO A 121 -9.87 -2.52 -8.08
N VAL A 122 -8.84 -3.06 -7.44
CA VAL A 122 -7.70 -3.59 -8.19
C VAL A 122 -7.97 -5.02 -8.62
N ALA A 123 -7.66 -5.29 -9.89
CA ALA A 123 -7.57 -6.65 -10.39
C ALA A 123 -6.49 -7.45 -9.65
N PRO A 124 -6.78 -8.70 -9.25
CA PRO A 124 -5.76 -9.61 -8.74
C PRO A 124 -4.60 -9.79 -9.72
N ILE A 125 -3.38 -9.93 -9.20
CA ILE A 125 -2.23 -10.24 -10.05
C ILE A 125 -2.33 -11.71 -10.48
N ARG A 126 -2.37 -11.95 -11.79
CA ARG A 126 -2.36 -13.29 -12.38
C ARG A 126 -0.97 -13.55 -12.97
N TYR A 127 -0.36 -14.67 -12.60
CA TYR A 127 0.89 -15.19 -13.16
C TYR A 127 0.62 -16.01 -14.42
#